data_AF-B8GEK7-F1
#
_entry.id   AF-B8GEK7-F1
#
_cell.length_a   1.000
_cell.length_b   1.000
_cell.length_c   1.000
_cell.angle_alpha   90.00
_cell.angle_beta   90.00
_cell.angle_gamma   90.00
#
_symmetry.space_group_name_H-M   'P 1'
#
loop_
_entity.id
_entity.type
_entity.pdbx_description
1 polymer ?
#
loop_
_entity_poly.entity_id
_entity_poly.type
_entity_poly.pdbx_seq_one_letter_code
_entity_poly.pdbx_strand_id
1 'polypeptide(L)'
;MRGQVQYITITVQYLLVSLLAYLGAYYLTGSISGTPIMTTTGALWSMVSGIVVMQETRQDTIDNAWLRVLGSLVGAVMSGLYLSFLPFNPFGMAIMIGLTVLICQELHIPGHPRLAALTVGVIMVISFLNPDLNPIINAGLRFCESVIGSAVAILLIAIWPSEVGSPEE
;
A
#
# COMPACT_ATOMS: atom_id res chain seq x y z
N MET A 1 -29.58 -1.80 16.94
CA MET A 1 -28.91 -0.49 17.09
C MET A 1 -27.39 -0.61 17.10
N ARG A 2 -26.78 -1.51 17.91
CA ARG A 2 -25.32 -1.70 17.98
C ARG A 2 -24.63 -1.96 16.64
N GLY A 3 -25.21 -2.81 15.78
CA GLY A 3 -24.66 -3.08 14.45
C GLY A 3 -24.64 -1.85 13.52
N GLN A 4 -25.66 -0.98 13.54
CA GLN A 4 -25.66 0.22 12.69
C GLN A 4 -24.60 1.24 13.12
N VAL A 5 -24.36 1.39 14.42
CA VAL A 5 -23.29 2.24 14.95
C VAL A 5 -21.92 1.72 14.51
N GLN A 6 -21.70 0.40 14.56
CA GLN A 6 -20.47 -0.23 14.09
C GLN A 6 -20.22 -0.01 12.58
N TYR A 7 -21.25 -0.16 11.73
CA TYR A 7 -21.13 0.13 10.30
C TYR A 7 -20.79 1.60 10.01
N ILE A 8 -21.40 2.54 10.75
CA ILE A 8 -21.10 3.97 10.60
C ILE A 8 -19.65 4.24 11.00
N THR A 9 -19.19 3.70 12.12
CA THR A 9 -17.80 3.85 12.58
C THR A 9 -16.80 3.35 11.55
N ILE A 10 -16.99 2.13 11.04
CA ILE A 10 -16.11 1.57 9.99
C ILE A 10 -16.12 2.48 8.77
N THR A 11 -17.30 2.92 8.32
CA THR A 11 -17.43 3.83 7.16
C THR A 11 -16.63 5.12 7.37
N VAL A 12 -16.74 5.74 8.55
CA VAL A 12 -16.00 6.96 8.88
C VAL A 12 -14.49 6.71 8.90
N GLN A 13 -14.04 5.58 9.44
CA GLN A 13 -12.61 5.23 9.43
C GLN A 13 -12.07 5.09 8.01
N TYR A 14 -12.75 4.36 7.12
CA TYR A 14 -12.33 4.25 5.71
C TYR A 14 -12.35 5.60 4.98
N LEU A 15 -13.33 6.46 5.26
CA LEU A 15 -13.40 7.82 4.72
C LEU A 15 -12.18 8.64 5.15
N LEU A 16 -11.88 8.64 6.45
CA LEU A 16 -10.78 9.43 6.99
C LEU A 16 -9.42 8.88 6.54
N VAL A 17 -9.21 7.56 6.58
CA VAL A 17 -7.95 6.95 6.12
C VAL A 17 -7.72 7.24 4.65
N SER A 18 -8.73 7.07 3.79
CA SER A 18 -8.58 7.35 2.36
C SER A 18 -8.23 8.82 2.11
N LEU A 19 -8.94 9.76 2.75
CA LEU A 19 -8.68 11.19 2.60
C LEU A 19 -7.30 11.59 3.13
N LEU A 20 -6.97 11.19 4.36
CA LEU A 20 -5.71 11.58 5.01
C LEU A 20 -4.50 10.93 4.35
N ALA A 21 -4.59 9.67 3.92
CA ALA A 21 -3.51 8.99 3.21
C ALA A 21 -3.27 9.61 1.83
N TYR A 22 -4.34 9.97 1.11
CA TYR A 22 -4.24 10.68 -0.15
C TYR A 22 -3.57 12.04 0.04
N LEU A 23 -4.10 12.89 0.94
CA LEU A 23 -3.57 14.24 1.17
C LEU A 23 -2.14 14.20 1.70
N GLY A 24 -1.85 13.33 2.67
CA GLY A 24 -0.52 13.16 3.23
C GLY A 24 0.52 12.85 2.15
N ALA A 25 0.25 11.86 1.30
CA ALA A 25 1.13 11.54 0.19
C ALA A 25 1.13 12.61 -0.90
N TYR A 26 0.02 13.30 -1.17
CA TYR A 26 -0.03 14.39 -2.15
C TYR A 26 0.93 15.52 -1.77
N TYR A 27 0.92 15.95 -0.50
CA TYR A 27 1.82 17.01 -0.03
C TYR A 27 3.27 16.54 0.11
N LEU A 28 3.51 15.34 0.64
CA LEU A 28 4.86 14.79 0.81
C LEU A 28 5.50 14.45 -0.53
N THR A 29 4.80 13.70 -1.38
CA THR A 29 5.28 13.31 -2.71
C THR A 29 5.36 14.52 -3.63
N GLY A 30 4.46 15.48 -3.52
CA GLY A 30 4.51 16.72 -4.30
C GLY A 30 5.68 17.64 -3.93
N SER A 31 6.21 17.53 -2.71
CA SER A 31 7.44 18.25 -2.31
C SER A 31 8.70 17.63 -2.94
N ILE A 32 8.66 16.33 -3.27
CA ILE A 32 9.78 15.56 -3.82
C ILE A 32 9.68 15.46 -5.36
N SER A 33 8.46 15.36 -5.88
CA SER A 33 8.15 15.08 -7.28
C SER A 33 7.72 16.36 -7.99
N GLY A 34 8.50 16.79 -8.99
CA GLY A 34 8.22 18.01 -9.75
C GLY A 34 7.05 17.93 -10.74
N THR A 35 6.41 16.77 -10.91
CA THR A 35 5.34 16.59 -11.92
C THR A 35 3.98 16.22 -11.30
N PRO A 36 2.86 16.82 -11.77
CA PRO A 36 1.53 16.55 -11.23
C PRO A 36 1.08 15.09 -11.33
N ILE A 37 1.52 14.37 -12.37
CA ILE A 37 1.12 12.98 -12.60
C ILE A 37 1.78 12.01 -11.62
N MET A 38 3.06 12.25 -11.26
CA MET A 38 3.75 11.46 -10.24
C MET A 38 3.12 11.66 -8.87
N THR A 39 2.80 12.91 -8.53
CA THR A 39 2.18 13.28 -7.25
C THR A 39 0.80 12.67 -7.09
N THR A 40 -0.05 12.76 -8.10
CA THR A 40 -1.42 12.19 -8.05
C THR A 40 -1.41 10.67 -8.05
N THR A 41 -0.52 10.04 -8.81
CA THR A 41 -0.36 8.57 -8.78
C THR A 41 0.15 8.09 -7.41
N GLY A 42 1.05 8.85 -6.80
CA GLY A 42 1.56 8.52 -5.47
C GLY A 42 0.54 8.71 -4.35
N ALA A 43 -0.23 9.80 -4.43
CA ALA A 43 -1.36 10.04 -3.53
C ALA A 43 -2.41 8.93 -3.63
N LEU A 44 -2.75 8.50 -4.86
CA LEU A 44 -3.63 7.36 -5.11
C LEU A 44 -3.10 6.07 -4.47
N TRP A 45 -1.81 5.78 -4.66
CA TRP A 45 -1.23 4.55 -4.14
C TRP A 45 -1.15 4.51 -2.61
N SER A 46 -0.85 5.65 -1.98
CA SER A 46 -0.93 5.81 -0.53
C SER A 46 -2.35 5.57 -0.02
N MET A 47 -3.36 6.18 -0.65
CA MET A 47 -4.76 5.95 -0.32
C MET A 47 -5.15 4.48 -0.38
N VAL A 48 -4.83 3.79 -1.49
CA VAL A 48 -5.11 2.36 -1.66
C VAL A 48 -4.40 1.53 -0.58
N SER A 49 -3.16 1.87 -0.25
CA SER A 49 -2.39 1.17 0.78
C SER A 49 -3.01 1.32 2.17
N GLY A 50 -3.48 2.53 2.52
CA GLY A 50 -4.22 2.75 3.76
C GLY A 50 -5.50 1.93 3.83
N ILE A 51 -6.29 1.90 2.75
CA ILE A 51 -7.53 1.10 2.67
C ILE A 51 -7.26 -0.40 2.81
N VAL A 52 -6.22 -0.91 2.15
CA VAL A 52 -5.86 -2.34 2.16
C VAL A 52 -5.46 -2.83 3.56
N VAL A 53 -4.92 -1.95 4.37
CA VAL A 53 -4.43 -2.25 5.72
C VAL A 53 -5.54 -2.25 6.77
N MET A 54 -6.63 -1.54 6.52
CA MET A 54 -7.77 -1.48 7.45
C MET A 54 -8.39 -2.86 7.68
N GLN A 55 -8.53 -3.24 8.95
CA GLN A 55 -9.21 -4.45 9.41
C GLN A 55 -10.23 -4.12 10.50
N GLU A 56 -11.04 -5.12 10.88
CA GLU A 56 -12.07 -4.95 11.93
C GLU A 56 -11.46 -4.66 13.31
N THR A 57 -10.30 -5.25 13.61
CA THR A 57 -9.60 -5.02 14.88
C THR A 57 -8.33 -4.20 14.70
N ARG A 58 -7.93 -3.53 15.79
CA ARG A 58 -6.70 -2.73 15.83
C ARG A 58 -5.45 -3.58 15.63
N GLN A 59 -5.39 -4.76 16.26
CA GLN A 59 -4.24 -5.65 16.14
C GLN A 59 -4.13 -6.18 14.71
N ASP A 60 -5.24 -6.62 14.11
CA ASP A 60 -5.23 -7.13 12.73
C ASP A 60 -4.85 -6.05 11.71
N THR A 61 -5.19 -4.79 11.98
CA THR A 61 -4.78 -3.65 11.16
C THR A 61 -3.26 -3.45 11.25
N ILE A 62 -2.69 -3.46 12.47
CA ILE A 62 -1.24 -3.30 12.66
C ILE A 62 -0.50 -4.45 11.97
N ASP A 63 -0.98 -5.68 12.14
CA ASP A 63 -0.39 -6.85 11.51
C ASP A 63 -0.49 -6.71 9.98
N ASN A 64 -1.66 -6.39 9.41
CA ASN A 64 -1.81 -6.15 7.98
C ASN A 64 -0.93 -5.00 7.45
N ALA A 65 -0.71 -3.95 8.26
CA ALA A 65 0.18 -2.85 7.89
C ALA A 65 1.61 -3.35 7.69
N TRP A 66 2.09 -4.19 8.62
CA TRP A 66 3.41 -4.80 8.49
C TRP A 66 3.49 -5.71 7.26
N LEU A 67 2.46 -6.52 7.02
CA LEU A 67 2.37 -7.36 5.82
C LEU A 67 2.39 -6.53 4.53
N ARG A 68 1.70 -5.38 4.54
CA ARG A 68 1.67 -4.47 3.41
C ARG A 68 3.04 -3.86 3.14
N VAL A 69 3.74 -3.40 4.18
CA VAL A 69 5.08 -2.81 4.03
C VAL A 69 6.06 -3.86 3.50
N LEU A 70 6.10 -5.06 4.08
CA LEU A 70 6.97 -6.14 3.62
C LEU A 70 6.64 -6.58 2.20
N GLY A 71 5.36 -6.79 1.90
CA GLY A 71 4.90 -7.17 0.56
C GLY A 71 5.26 -6.10 -0.47
N SER A 72 5.04 -4.82 -0.15
CA SER A 72 5.40 -3.72 -1.04
C SER A 72 6.90 -3.58 -1.22
N LEU A 73 7.72 -3.87 -0.21
CA LEU A 73 9.18 -3.89 -0.35
C LEU A 73 9.62 -4.96 -1.34
N VAL A 74 9.15 -6.20 -1.17
CA VAL A 74 9.48 -7.30 -2.07
C VAL A 74 9.01 -6.97 -3.49
N GLY A 75 7.75 -6.53 -3.64
CA GLY A 75 7.21 -6.19 -4.94
C GLY A 75 7.95 -5.02 -5.62
N ALA A 76 8.40 -4.02 -4.86
CA ALA A 76 9.19 -2.91 -5.37
C ALA A 76 10.59 -3.36 -5.83
N VAL A 77 11.24 -4.23 -5.06
CA VAL A 77 12.54 -4.80 -5.46
C VAL A 77 12.39 -5.61 -6.74
N MET A 78 11.42 -6.52 -6.81
CA MET A 78 11.22 -7.40 -7.97
C MET A 78 10.88 -6.62 -9.24
N SER A 79 9.95 -5.67 -9.16
CA SER A 79 9.54 -4.84 -10.31
C SER A 79 10.62 -3.84 -10.72
N GLY A 80 11.28 -3.18 -9.76
CA GLY A 80 12.39 -2.26 -10.02
C GLY A 80 13.57 -2.97 -10.69
N LEU A 81 13.90 -4.19 -10.24
CA LEU A 81 14.94 -5.01 -10.86
C LEU A 81 14.56 -5.38 -12.30
N TYR A 82 13.36 -5.92 -12.52
CA TYR A 82 12.90 -6.28 -13.86
C TYR A 82 12.98 -5.07 -14.82
N LEU A 83 12.42 -3.94 -14.43
CA LEU A 83 12.32 -2.75 -15.27
C LEU A 83 13.67 -2.06 -15.52
N SER A 84 14.68 -2.36 -14.70
CA SER A 84 16.05 -1.87 -14.92
C SER A 84 16.76 -2.58 -16.08
N PHE A 85 16.30 -3.78 -16.46
CA PHE A 85 16.90 -4.57 -17.54
C PHE A 85 15.97 -4.74 -18.75
N LEU A 86 14.65 -4.76 -18.53
CA LEU A 86 13.66 -5.07 -19.54
C LEU A 86 12.55 -4.01 -19.57
N PRO A 87 12.06 -3.60 -20.75
CA PRO A 87 10.91 -2.72 -20.85
C PRO A 87 9.63 -3.42 -20.34
N PHE A 88 8.59 -2.62 -20.10
CA PHE A 88 7.27 -3.15 -19.76
C PHE A 88 6.77 -4.14 -20.83
N ASN A 89 6.36 -5.33 -20.38
CA ASN A 89 5.73 -6.36 -21.20
C ASN A 89 4.68 -7.10 -20.35
N PRO A 90 3.43 -7.29 -20.82
CA PRO A 90 2.39 -7.98 -20.05
C PRO A 90 2.74 -9.42 -19.65
N PHE A 91 3.43 -10.18 -20.52
CA PHE A 91 3.92 -11.51 -20.19
C PHE A 91 5.06 -11.45 -19.17
N GLY A 92 5.98 -10.50 -19.34
CA GLY A 92 7.04 -10.23 -18.36
C GLY A 92 6.46 -9.90 -16.98
N MET A 93 5.41 -9.09 -16.92
CA MET A 93 4.67 -8.78 -15.70
C MET A 93 4.04 -10.02 -15.06
N ALA A 94 3.36 -10.87 -15.84
CA ALA A 94 2.76 -12.10 -15.33
C ALA A 94 3.82 -13.05 -14.75
N ILE A 95 4.94 -13.24 -15.45
CA ILE A 95 6.09 -14.03 -14.97
C ILE A 95 6.64 -13.42 -13.68
N MET A 96 6.82 -12.10 -13.65
CA MET A 96 7.40 -11.42 -12.49
C MET A 96 6.50 -11.51 -11.25
N ILE A 97 5.19 -11.41 -11.43
CA ILE A 97 4.20 -11.66 -10.38
C ILE A 97 4.31 -13.09 -9.87
N GLY A 98 4.37 -14.09 -10.76
CA GLY A 98 4.52 -15.49 -10.38
C GLY A 98 5.81 -15.76 -9.59
N LEU A 99 6.94 -15.26 -10.08
CA LEU A 99 8.23 -15.36 -9.39
C LEU A 99 8.21 -14.67 -8.02
N THR A 100 7.55 -13.52 -7.91
CA THR A 100 7.41 -12.80 -6.63
C THR A 100 6.62 -13.62 -5.62
N VAL A 101 5.52 -14.26 -6.06
CA VAL A 101 4.73 -15.16 -5.21
C VAL A 101 5.57 -16.35 -4.74
N LEU A 102 6.33 -16.99 -5.64
CA LEU A 102 7.21 -18.10 -5.30
C LEU A 102 8.28 -17.68 -4.28
N ILE A 103 8.93 -16.52 -4.47
CA ILE A 103 9.92 -15.99 -3.53
C ILE A 103 9.30 -15.73 -2.15
N CYS A 104 8.11 -15.14 -2.10
CA CYS A 104 7.40 -14.94 -0.83
C CYS A 104 7.11 -16.26 -0.11
N GLN A 105 6.77 -17.31 -0.85
CA GLN A 105 6.54 -18.65 -0.29
C GLN A 105 7.83 -19.27 0.26
N GLU A 106 8.93 -19.24 -0.50
CA GLU A 106 10.22 -19.78 -0.08
C GLU A 106 10.81 -19.06 1.14
N LEU A 107 10.67 -17.72 1.18
CA LEU A 107 11.13 -16.91 2.31
C LEU A 107 10.22 -17.00 3.53
N HIS A 108 9.14 -17.80 3.48
CA HIS A 108 8.15 -17.94 4.54
C HIS A 108 7.66 -16.58 5.06
N ILE A 109 7.55 -15.58 4.17
CA ILE A 109 7.15 -14.23 4.58
C ILE A 109 5.71 -14.32 5.08
N PRO A 110 5.46 -14.05 6.37
CA PRO A 110 4.09 -14.02 6.88
C PRO A 110 3.34 -12.95 6.11
N GLY A 111 2.10 -13.24 5.72
CA GLY A 111 1.25 -12.32 4.99
C GLY A 111 1.21 -12.53 3.49
N HIS A 112 0.04 -12.21 2.93
CA HIS A 112 -0.37 -12.72 1.64
C HIS A 112 0.60 -12.33 0.51
N PRO A 113 1.17 -13.29 -0.25
CA PRO A 113 1.96 -13.02 -1.46
C PRO A 113 1.18 -12.17 -2.50
N ARG A 114 -0.13 -12.09 -2.33
CA ARG A 114 -1.05 -11.16 -2.99
C ARG A 114 -0.60 -9.69 -2.91
N LEU A 115 -0.12 -9.19 -1.77
CA LEU A 115 0.24 -7.76 -1.63
C LEU A 115 1.54 -7.42 -2.39
N ALA A 116 2.49 -8.35 -2.40
CA ALA A 116 3.70 -8.23 -3.22
C ALA A 116 3.38 -8.29 -4.71
N ALA A 117 2.56 -9.26 -5.13
CA ALA A 117 2.07 -9.37 -6.51
C ALA A 117 1.35 -8.09 -6.99
N LEU A 118 0.47 -7.52 -6.15
CA LEU A 118 -0.24 -6.28 -6.45
C LEU A 118 0.74 -5.11 -6.65
N THR A 119 1.77 -5.02 -5.80
CA THR A 119 2.80 -3.98 -5.91
C THR A 119 3.61 -4.11 -7.20
N VAL A 120 3.99 -5.33 -7.61
CA VAL A 120 4.67 -5.58 -8.90
C VAL A 120 3.81 -5.07 -10.07
N GLY A 121 2.55 -5.49 -10.13
CA GLY A 121 1.65 -5.08 -11.22
C GLY A 121 1.51 -3.56 -11.30
N VAL A 122 1.34 -2.90 -10.15
CA VAL A 122 1.17 -1.45 -10.09
C VAL A 122 2.42 -0.71 -10.53
N ILE A 123 3.61 -1.06 -10.02
CA ILE A 123 4.86 -0.41 -10.41
C ILE A 123 5.11 -0.60 -11.92
N MET A 124 4.91 -1.80 -12.44
CA MET A 124 5.11 -2.10 -13.86
C MET A 124 4.17 -1.30 -14.78
N VAL A 125 2.89 -1.23 -14.44
CA VAL A 125 1.91 -0.44 -15.21
C VAL A 125 2.21 1.07 -15.11
N ILE A 126 2.59 1.57 -13.94
CA ILE A 126 2.92 2.98 -13.78
C ILE A 126 4.17 3.37 -14.57
N SER A 127 5.18 2.50 -14.60
CA SER A 127 6.37 2.69 -15.44
C SER A 127 6.03 2.71 -16.93
N PHE A 128 5.02 1.95 -17.36
CA PHE A 128 4.51 2.04 -18.74
C PHE A 128 3.83 3.40 -19.01
N LEU A 129 3.06 3.92 -18.05
CA LEU A 129 2.39 5.21 -18.17
C LEU A 129 3.36 6.41 -18.06
N ASN A 130 4.54 6.21 -17.48
CA ASN A 130 5.55 7.25 -17.24
C ASN A 130 6.94 6.75 -17.66
N PRO A 131 7.20 6.58 -18.97
CA PRO A 131 8.43 5.95 -19.47
C PRO A 131 9.71 6.74 -19.15
N ASP A 132 9.60 8.06 -18.96
CA ASP A 132 10.74 8.92 -18.63
C ASP A 132 11.18 8.81 -17.16
N LEU A 133 10.36 8.18 -16.30
CA LEU A 133 10.67 8.02 -14.90
C LEU A 133 11.64 6.85 -14.70
N ASN A 134 12.77 7.12 -14.05
CA ASN A 134 13.72 6.08 -13.68
C ASN A 134 13.01 4.95 -12.91
N PRO A 135 13.13 3.67 -13.33
CA PRO A 135 12.39 2.56 -12.73
C PRO A 135 12.64 2.36 -11.24
N ILE A 136 13.86 2.58 -10.77
CA ILE A 136 14.24 2.44 -9.36
C ILE A 136 13.61 3.57 -8.53
N ILE A 137 13.61 4.79 -9.07
CA ILE A 137 12.93 5.93 -8.42
C ILE A 137 11.42 5.67 -8.35
N ASN A 138 10.80 5.18 -9.45
CA ASN A 138 9.39 4.81 -9.45
C ASN A 138 9.09 3.77 -8.37
N ALA A 139 9.83 2.66 -8.35
CA ALA A 139 9.64 1.59 -7.37
C ALA A 139 9.82 2.09 -5.92
N GLY A 140 10.84 2.91 -5.67
CA GLY A 140 11.10 3.52 -4.37
C GLY A 140 9.99 4.45 -3.91
N LEU A 141 9.49 5.32 -4.80
CA LEU A 141 8.36 6.21 -4.50
C LEU A 141 7.10 5.41 -4.17
N ARG A 142 6.76 4.40 -4.98
CA ARG A 142 5.61 3.52 -4.73
C ARG A 142 5.74 2.76 -3.41
N PHE A 143 6.94 2.36 -3.03
CA PHE A 143 7.18 1.78 -1.71
C PHE A 143 6.93 2.79 -0.59
N CYS A 144 7.54 3.98 -0.66
CA CYS A 144 7.38 5.04 0.34
C CYS A 144 5.91 5.45 0.53
N GLU A 145 5.15 5.59 -0.55
CA GLU A 145 3.73 5.92 -0.50
C GLU A 145 2.90 4.80 0.14
N SER A 146 3.27 3.53 -0.06
CA SER A 146 2.64 2.41 0.66
C SER A 146 2.89 2.49 2.15
N VAL A 147 4.11 2.87 2.56
CA VAL A 147 4.45 3.13 3.97
C VAL A 147 3.63 4.29 4.54
N ILE A 148 3.50 5.40 3.80
CA ILE A 148 2.69 6.57 4.21
C ILE A 148 1.24 6.15 4.45
N GLY A 149 0.63 5.47 3.49
CA GLY A 149 -0.77 5.00 3.62
C GLY A 149 -0.97 4.07 4.80
N SER A 150 -0.05 3.11 4.99
CA SER A 150 -0.08 2.17 6.11
C SER A 150 0.08 2.89 7.45
N ALA A 151 1.00 3.86 7.55
CA ALA A 151 1.22 4.65 8.75
C ALA A 151 -0.01 5.50 9.10
N VAL A 152 -0.66 6.12 8.12
CA VAL A 152 -1.90 6.88 8.34
C VAL A 152 -3.02 5.99 8.90
N ALA A 153 -3.18 4.78 8.37
CA ALA A 153 -4.18 3.82 8.87
C ALA A 153 -3.91 3.44 10.34
N ILE A 154 -2.66 3.10 10.68
CA ILE A 154 -2.26 2.79 12.05
C ILE A 154 -2.51 3.98 12.98
N LEU A 155 -2.08 5.17 12.59
CA LEU A 155 -2.22 6.39 13.41
C LEU A 155 -3.69 6.69 13.68
N LEU A 156 -4.54 6.59 12.66
CA LEU A 156 -5.97 6.85 12.80
C LEU A 156 -6.64 5.85 13.75
N ILE A 157 -6.34 4.57 13.61
CA ILE A 157 -6.90 3.54 14.51
C ILE A 157 -6.33 3.68 15.92
N ALA A 158 -5.07 4.10 16.06
CA ALA A 158 -4.43 4.29 17.36
C ALA A 158 -5.07 5.42 18.18
N ILE A 159 -5.51 6.49 17.51
CA ILE A 159 -6.23 7.60 18.15
C ILE A 159 -7.73 7.37 18.26
N TRP A 160 -8.27 6.36 17.56
CA TRP A 160 -9.71 6.11 17.54
C TRP A 160 -10.16 5.63 18.93
N PRO A 161 -11.24 6.21 19.49
CA PRO A 161 -11.80 5.72 20.75
C PRO A 161 -12.23 4.26 20.57
N SER A 162 -11.52 3.34 21.22
CA SER A 162 -12.00 1.98 21.39
C SER A 162 -13.27 2.05 22.25
N GLU A 163 -14.34 1.31 21.92
CA GLU A 163 -15.56 1.35 22.74
C GLU A 163 -15.21 1.19 24.22
N VAL A 164 -15.54 2.19 25.03
CA VAL A 164 -15.53 2.07 26.49
C VAL A 164 -16.66 1.11 26.85
N GLY A 165 -16.31 -0.13 27.22
CA GLY A 165 -17.19 -1.16 27.77
C GLY A 165 -17.12 -2.47 26.97
N SER A 166 -16.69 -3.61 27.52
CA SER A 166 -16.97 -4.20 28.85
C SER A 166 -16.13 -5.47 29.09
N PRO A 167 -16.29 -6.14 30.24
CA PRO A 167 -15.73 -5.93 31.57
C PRO A 167 -14.43 -6.75 31.77
N GLU A 168 -13.78 -6.57 32.92
CA GLU A 168 -12.85 -7.56 33.47
C GLU A 168 -13.52 -8.96 33.48
N GLU A 169 -12.89 -9.94 32.85
CA GLU A 169 -12.88 -11.35 33.28
C GLU A 169 -11.47 -11.91 33.10
#